data_AF-A0A1A8P8X0-F1
#
_entry.id   AF-A0A1A8P8X0-F1
#
_cell.length_a   1.000
_cell.length_b   1.000
_cell.length_c   1.000
_cell.angle_alpha   90.00
_cell.angle_beta   90.00
_cell.angle_gamma   90.00
#
_symmetry.space_group_name_H-M   'P 1'
#
loop_
_entity.id
_entity.type
_entity.pdbx_description
1 polymer ?
#
loop_
_entity_poly.entity_id
_entity_poly.type
_entity_poly.pdbx_seq_one_letter_code
_entity_poly.pdbx_strand_id
1 'polypeptide(L)'
;NVFLFFWCANFVTALGQMTLAGAFASYYWASDKTKDVPKLPVFSAMGRALRYHTGSLAFGSLILSIVQIIRVLLEYLDHKLKGAQNKCTKFLLCCLKCCFWCLEKFVKFLNRNAYIMVAIHGRNFCASARDAFMLLMRNIIRVAVVDKVTDFLLFLGKLLVVGLVGVFAFFFFSGRVKAFENTAPHLHYYWVPILTAVIGSYLIAHGFFSVYAMCVDTLFLCFLEDLERNDGSPERPYLMPESLRKILKKKNKTDPAQ
;
A
#
# COMPACT_ATOMS: atom_id res chain seq x y z
N ASN A 1 -2.64 -15.23 -22.81
CA ASN A 1 -2.65 -13.78 -22.48
C ASN A 1 -3.05 -13.43 -21.05
N VAL A 2 -3.79 -14.29 -20.31
CA VAL A 2 -4.14 -14.03 -18.89
C VAL A 2 -2.91 -13.88 -17.99
N PHE A 3 -1.90 -14.73 -18.14
CA PHE A 3 -0.64 -14.62 -17.39
C PHE A 3 0.01 -13.23 -17.53
N LEU A 4 0.13 -12.77 -18.78
CA LEU A 4 0.74 -11.48 -19.08
C LEU A 4 -0.06 -10.32 -18.47
N PHE A 5 -1.40 -10.41 -18.48
CA PHE A 5 -2.25 -9.41 -17.83
C PHE A 5 -1.97 -9.31 -16.33
N PHE A 6 -1.93 -10.43 -15.59
CA PHE A 6 -1.58 -10.44 -14.17
C PHE A 6 -0.18 -9.88 -13.95
N TRP A 7 0.79 -10.27 -14.78
CA TRP A 7 2.17 -9.80 -14.65
C TRP A 7 2.32 -8.30 -14.89
N CYS A 8 1.73 -7.78 -15.96
CA CYS A 8 1.72 -6.35 -16.24
C CYS A 8 0.99 -5.55 -15.15
N ALA A 9 -0.17 -6.01 -14.67
CA ALA A 9 -0.91 -5.35 -13.60
C ALA A 9 -0.10 -5.28 -12.30
N ASN A 10 0.56 -6.39 -11.92
CA ASN A 10 1.44 -6.43 -10.76
C ASN A 10 2.70 -5.58 -10.96
N PHE A 11 3.25 -5.52 -12.17
CA PHE A 11 4.39 -4.66 -12.48
C PHE A 11 4.05 -3.18 -12.34
N VAL A 12 2.91 -2.73 -12.87
CA VAL A 12 2.43 -1.36 -12.72
C VAL A 12 2.19 -1.02 -11.24
N THR A 13 1.58 -1.95 -10.49
CA THR A 13 1.39 -1.78 -9.05
C THR A 13 2.73 -1.67 -8.30
N ALA A 14 3.68 -2.55 -8.60
CA ALA A 14 5.03 -2.53 -8.01
C ALA A 14 5.77 -1.23 -8.33
N LEU A 15 5.69 -0.74 -9.56
CA LEU A 15 6.28 0.53 -9.98
C LEU A 15 5.68 1.69 -9.18
N GLY A 16 4.36 1.73 -9.02
CA GLY A 16 3.67 2.74 -8.21
C GLY A 16 4.11 2.69 -6.74
N GLN A 17 4.15 1.50 -6.15
CA GLN A 17 4.59 1.31 -4.76
C GLN A 17 6.02 1.77 -4.54
N MET A 18 6.95 1.36 -5.41
CA MET A 18 8.36 1.74 -5.31
C MET A 18 8.58 3.24 -5.57
N THR A 19 7.83 3.83 -6.49
CA THR A 19 7.87 5.27 -6.77
C THR A 19 7.45 6.08 -5.53
N LEU A 20 6.32 5.72 -4.93
CA LEU A 20 5.83 6.35 -3.71
C LEU A 20 6.82 6.15 -2.56
N ALA A 21 7.31 4.93 -2.37
CA ALA A 21 8.31 4.63 -1.33
C ALA A 21 9.57 5.46 -1.51
N GLY A 22 10.09 5.59 -2.74
CA GLY A 22 11.27 6.40 -3.04
C GLY A 22 11.05 7.90 -2.76
N ALA A 23 9.85 8.41 -3.05
CA ALA A 23 9.50 9.80 -2.74
C ALA A 23 9.45 10.03 -1.22
N PHE A 24 8.71 9.18 -0.48
CA PHE A 24 8.58 9.33 0.98
C PHE A 24 9.89 9.07 1.72
N ALA A 25 10.68 8.09 1.28
CA ALA A 25 12.01 7.84 1.84
C ALA A 25 12.95 9.03 1.60
N SER A 26 12.96 9.61 0.39
CA SER A 26 13.77 10.81 0.12
C SER A 26 13.39 11.98 1.02
N TYR A 27 12.09 12.12 1.34
CA TYR A 27 11.63 13.11 2.30
C TYR A 27 12.06 12.76 3.73
N TYR A 28 11.92 11.51 4.18
CA TYR A 28 12.29 11.10 5.54
C TYR A 28 13.77 11.34 5.83
N TRP A 29 14.64 10.84 4.95
CA TRP A 29 16.10 10.82 5.13
C TRP A 29 16.81 12.14 4.77
N ALA A 30 16.11 13.12 4.19
CA ALA A 30 16.67 14.43 3.91
C ALA A 30 17.03 15.19 5.20
N SER A 31 18.24 15.74 5.29
CA SER A 31 18.67 16.57 6.42
C SER A 31 18.07 17.97 6.33
N ASP A 32 18.16 18.59 5.15
CA ASP A 32 17.50 19.85 4.81
C ASP A 32 16.39 19.59 3.79
N LYS A 33 15.13 19.64 4.24
CA LYS A 33 13.96 19.36 3.38
C LYS A 33 13.85 20.32 2.19
N THR A 34 14.40 21.53 2.29
CA THR A 34 14.31 22.54 1.23
C THR A 34 15.34 22.34 0.13
N LYS A 35 16.48 21.72 0.45
CA LYS A 35 17.60 21.53 -0.48
C LYS A 35 17.74 20.08 -0.97
N ASP A 36 17.53 19.12 -0.09
CA ASP A 36 17.84 17.70 -0.36
C ASP A 36 16.67 16.97 -1.04
N VAL A 37 15.45 17.47 -0.91
CA VAL A 37 14.27 16.88 -1.55
C VAL A 37 14.15 17.40 -2.98
N PRO A 38 14.13 16.52 -4.00
CA PRO A 38 13.94 16.95 -5.38
C PRO A 38 12.63 17.73 -5.55
N LYS A 39 12.63 18.77 -6.40
CA LYS A 39 11.43 19.59 -6.69
C LYS A 39 10.22 18.75 -7.13
N LEU A 40 10.47 17.66 -7.85
CA LEU A 40 9.47 16.68 -8.29
C LEU A 40 9.83 15.29 -7.76
N PRO A 41 9.58 15.00 -6.47
CA PRO A 41 10.10 13.80 -5.81
C PRO A 41 9.51 12.52 -6.41
N VAL A 42 8.24 12.54 -6.80
CA VAL A 42 7.54 11.42 -7.42
C VAL A 42 8.15 11.09 -8.79
N PHE A 43 8.30 12.07 -9.68
CA PHE A 43 8.89 11.85 -11.00
C PHE A 43 10.36 11.43 -10.92
N SER A 44 11.12 12.03 -10.00
CA SER A 44 12.50 11.65 -9.74
C SER A 44 12.61 10.20 -9.26
N ALA A 45 11.77 9.78 -8.29
CA ALA A 45 11.72 8.42 -7.81
C ALA A 45 11.27 7.42 -8.88
N MET A 46 10.29 7.79 -9.71
CA MET A 46 9.82 6.98 -10.83
C MET A 46 10.93 6.75 -11.87
N GLY A 47 11.68 7.81 -12.21
CA GLY A 47 12.83 7.73 -13.10
C GLY A 47 13.92 6.80 -12.56
N ARG A 48 14.22 6.87 -11.25
CA ARG A 48 15.17 5.93 -10.61
C ARG A 48 14.65 4.50 -10.62
N ALA A 49 13.37 4.28 -10.32
CA ALA A 49 12.75 2.96 -10.33
C ALA A 49 12.81 2.31 -11.72
N LEU A 50 12.50 3.07 -12.77
CA LEU A 50 12.55 2.61 -14.17
C LEU A 50 13.97 2.44 -14.71
N ARG A 51 14.93 3.26 -14.27
CA ARG A 51 16.31 3.18 -14.78
C ARG A 51 17.14 2.09 -14.10
N TYR A 52 17.00 1.93 -12.78
CA TYR A 52 17.91 1.11 -11.97
C TYR A 52 17.25 -0.13 -11.36
N HIS A 53 15.93 -0.18 -11.24
CA HIS A 53 15.25 -1.19 -10.43
C HIS A 53 14.15 -1.97 -11.17
N THR A 54 14.06 -1.85 -12.49
CA THR A 54 13.12 -2.62 -13.33
C THR A 54 13.24 -4.12 -13.13
N GLY A 55 14.46 -4.65 -12.98
CA GLY A 55 14.68 -6.07 -12.69
C GLY A 55 14.05 -6.52 -11.37
N SER A 56 14.17 -5.70 -10.31
CA SER A 56 13.56 -6.00 -9.00
C SER A 56 12.03 -5.92 -9.05
N LEU A 57 11.50 -4.92 -9.78
CA LEU A 57 10.06 -4.77 -10.02
C LEU A 57 9.50 -5.98 -10.79
N ALA A 58 10.14 -6.35 -11.90
CA ALA A 58 9.76 -7.47 -12.76
C ALA A 58 9.82 -8.81 -12.04
N PHE A 59 10.86 -9.04 -11.23
CA PHE A 59 11.02 -10.27 -10.47
C PHE A 59 9.95 -10.42 -9.39
N GLY A 60 9.73 -9.39 -8.56
CA GLY A 60 8.68 -9.44 -7.54
C GLY A 60 7.28 -9.57 -8.15
N SER A 61 6.99 -8.86 -9.24
CA SER A 61 5.69 -8.95 -9.92
C SER A 61 5.48 -10.33 -10.56
N LEU A 62 6.55 -10.97 -11.07
CA LEU A 62 6.50 -12.31 -11.62
C LEU A 62 6.13 -13.34 -10.55
N ILE A 63 6.78 -13.31 -9.38
CA ILE A 63 6.48 -14.21 -8.25
C ILE A 63 5.01 -14.09 -7.86
N LEU A 64 4.51 -12.86 -7.69
CA LEU A 64 3.12 -12.63 -7.31
C LEU A 64 2.15 -13.15 -8.38
N SER A 65 2.48 -12.97 -9.65
CA SER A 65 1.62 -13.40 -10.77
C SER A 65 1.51 -14.92 -10.86
N ILE A 66 2.62 -15.64 -10.63
CA ILE A 66 2.62 -17.12 -10.59
C ILE A 66 1.65 -17.61 -9.50
N VAL A 67 1.73 -17.05 -8.29
CA VAL A 67 0.84 -17.42 -7.18
C VAL A 67 -0.62 -17.11 -7.49
N GLN A 68 -0.91 -15.96 -8.10
CA GLN A 68 -2.27 -15.57 -8.48
C GLN A 68 -2.86 -16.49 -9.54
N ILE A 69 -2.07 -16.92 -10.52
CA ILE A 69 -2.53 -17.81 -11.57
C ILE A 69 -2.83 -19.20 -11.02
N ILE A 70 -2.00 -19.71 -10.10
CA ILE A 70 -2.30 -20.98 -9.42
C ILE A 70 -3.61 -20.86 -8.64
N ARG A 71 -3.85 -19.74 -7.94
CA ARG A 71 -5.12 -19.50 -7.23
C ARG A 71 -6.33 -19.49 -8.18
N VAL A 72 -6.23 -18.78 -9.31
CA VAL A 72 -7.30 -18.75 -10.33
C VAL A 72 -7.53 -20.14 -10.91
N LEU A 73 -6.47 -20.92 -11.15
CA LEU A 73 -6.57 -22.29 -11.64
C LEU A 73 -7.26 -23.20 -10.63
N LEU A 74 -6.95 -23.10 -9.33
CA LEU A 74 -7.62 -23.86 -8.27
C LEU A 74 -9.12 -23.51 -8.17
N GLU A 75 -9.48 -22.25 -8.36
CA GLU A 75 -10.88 -21.81 -8.39
C GLU A 75 -11.62 -22.36 -9.61
N TYR A 76 -10.97 -22.34 -10.78
CA TYR A 76 -11.51 -22.91 -12.01
C TYR A 76 -11.70 -24.43 -11.91
N LEU A 77 -10.72 -25.15 -11.33
CA LEU A 77 -10.82 -26.59 -11.11
C LEU A 77 -11.96 -26.94 -10.17
N ASP A 78 -12.11 -26.21 -9.07
CA ASP A 78 -13.23 -26.40 -8.15
C ASP A 78 -14.56 -26.19 -8.85
N HIS A 79 -14.70 -25.12 -9.65
CA HIS A 79 -15.93 -24.87 -10.43
C HIS A 79 -16.24 -26.00 -11.41
N LYS A 80 -15.23 -26.51 -12.13
CA LYS A 80 -15.41 -27.56 -13.13
C LYS A 80 -15.72 -28.92 -12.51
N LEU A 81 -15.19 -29.19 -11.31
CA LEU A 81 -15.35 -30.46 -10.63
C LEU A 81 -16.63 -30.54 -9.77
N LYS A 82 -17.43 -29.46 -9.65
CA LYS A 82 -18.68 -29.45 -8.85
C LYS A 82 -19.65 -30.60 -9.17
N GLY A 83 -19.62 -31.16 -10.38
CA GLY A 83 -20.49 -32.27 -10.80
C GLY A 83 -19.99 -33.69 -10.48
N ALA A 84 -18.76 -33.89 -10.01
CA ALA A 84 -18.13 -35.23 -9.94
C ALA A 84 -17.30 -35.49 -8.65
N GLN A 85 -17.59 -34.81 -7.54
CA GLN A 85 -16.66 -34.76 -6.39
C GLN A 85 -16.81 -35.89 -5.37
N ASN A 86 -15.72 -36.64 -5.20
CA ASN A 86 -15.44 -37.46 -4.01
C ASN A 86 -15.08 -36.57 -2.80
N LYS A 87 -15.43 -36.99 -1.57
CA LYS A 87 -15.16 -36.24 -0.33
C LYS A 87 -13.68 -35.84 -0.16
N CYS A 88 -12.74 -36.71 -0.57
CA CYS A 88 -11.30 -36.46 -0.51
C CYS A 88 -10.85 -35.30 -1.43
N THR A 89 -11.33 -35.27 -2.67
CA THR A 89 -11.00 -34.20 -3.64
C THR A 89 -11.47 -32.84 -3.14
N LYS A 90 -12.66 -32.78 -2.53
CA LYS A 90 -13.21 -31.54 -1.97
C LYS A 90 -12.37 -31.00 -0.82
N PHE A 91 -11.92 -31.90 0.07
CA PHE A 91 -11.04 -31.53 1.18
C PHE A 91 -9.69 -31.01 0.68
N LEU A 92 -9.06 -31.71 -0.28
CA LEU A 92 -7.77 -31.31 -0.84
C LEU A 92 -7.84 -29.94 -1.54
N LEU A 93 -8.86 -29.71 -2.37
CA LEU A 93 -9.06 -28.42 -3.04
C LEU A 93 -9.30 -27.29 -2.03
N CYS A 94 -10.07 -27.53 -0.97
CA CYS A 94 -10.27 -26.55 0.10
C CYS A 94 -8.95 -26.17 0.77
N CYS A 95 -8.13 -27.16 1.12
CA CYS A 95 -6.81 -26.96 1.72
C CYS A 95 -5.89 -26.15 0.79
N LEU A 96 -5.77 -26.55 -0.49
CA LEU A 96 -4.95 -25.85 -1.47
C LEU A 96 -5.41 -24.41 -1.70
N LYS A 97 -6.72 -24.16 -1.82
CA LYS A 97 -7.26 -22.80 -1.95
C LYS A 97 -6.89 -21.93 -0.76
N CYS A 98 -7.00 -22.45 0.45
CA CYS A 98 -6.60 -21.75 1.68
C CYS A 98 -5.09 -21.44 1.68
N CYS A 99 -4.25 -22.44 1.41
CA CYS A 99 -2.80 -22.28 1.36
C CYS A 99 -2.34 -21.24 0.32
N PHE A 100 -2.89 -21.28 -0.89
CA PHE A 100 -2.54 -20.32 -1.95
C PHE A 100 -3.13 -18.93 -1.70
N TRP A 101 -4.27 -18.82 -1.02
CA TRP A 101 -4.78 -17.54 -0.55
C TRP A 101 -3.86 -16.90 0.49
N CYS A 102 -3.40 -17.68 1.47
CA CYS A 102 -2.42 -17.24 2.47
C CYS A 102 -1.08 -16.87 1.81
N LEU A 103 -0.60 -17.69 0.86
CA LEU A 103 0.63 -17.43 0.13
C LEU A 103 0.54 -16.14 -0.69
N GLU A 104 -0.58 -15.90 -1.40
CA GLU A 104 -0.77 -14.66 -2.15
C GLU A 104 -0.71 -13.44 -1.22
N LYS A 105 -1.36 -13.50 -0.06
CA LYS A 105 -1.33 -12.42 0.94
C LYS A 105 0.07 -12.20 1.47
N PHE A 106 0.79 -13.27 1.79
CA PHE A 106 2.17 -13.21 2.26
C PHE A 106 3.12 -12.63 1.21
N VAL A 107 3.04 -13.09 -0.05
CA VAL A 107 3.86 -12.57 -1.14
C VAL A 107 3.56 -11.11 -1.43
N LYS A 108 2.28 -10.68 -1.38
CA LYS A 108 1.92 -9.26 -1.49
C LYS A 108 2.55 -8.42 -0.38
N PHE A 109 2.49 -8.90 0.86
CA PHE A 109 3.12 -8.25 2.01
C PHE A 109 4.65 -8.17 1.82
N LEU A 110 5.30 -9.28 1.48
CA LEU A 110 6.75 -9.33 1.29
C LEU A 110 7.20 -8.41 0.15
N ASN A 111 6.54 -8.47 -1.01
CA ASN A 111 6.85 -7.61 -2.16
C ASN A 111 6.75 -6.13 -1.80
N ARG A 112 5.65 -5.72 -1.16
CA ARG A 112 5.42 -4.33 -0.77
C ARG A 112 6.54 -3.79 0.11
N ASN A 113 6.91 -4.54 1.16
CA ASN A 113 7.98 -4.15 2.08
C ASN A 113 9.39 -4.26 1.45
N ALA A 114 9.60 -5.23 0.57
CA ALA A 114 10.83 -5.34 -0.21
C ALA A 114 11.04 -4.13 -1.10
N TYR A 115 10.01 -3.68 -1.84
CA TYR A 115 10.10 -2.49 -2.70
C TYR A 115 10.42 -1.22 -1.91
N ILE A 116 9.93 -1.10 -0.67
CA ILE A 116 10.31 -0.01 0.23
C ILE A 116 11.81 -0.09 0.55
N MET A 117 12.33 -1.25 0.96
CA MET A 117 13.77 -1.40 1.25
C MET A 117 14.66 -1.22 0.02
N VAL A 118 14.21 -1.67 -1.16
CA VAL A 118 14.90 -1.38 -2.43
C VAL A 118 14.96 0.13 -2.65
N ALA A 119 13.87 0.85 -2.40
CA ALA A 119 13.83 2.31 -2.58
C ALA A 119 14.73 3.07 -1.58
N ILE A 120 14.94 2.53 -0.37
CA ILE A 120 15.81 3.13 0.65
C ILE A 120 17.30 2.81 0.39
N HIS A 121 17.64 1.57 0.04
CA HIS A 121 19.05 1.13 -0.05
C HIS A 121 19.59 0.91 -1.46
N GLY A 122 18.72 0.83 -2.46
CA GLY A 122 19.11 0.53 -3.84
C GLY A 122 19.63 -0.90 -4.05
N ARG A 123 19.42 -1.82 -3.10
CA ARG A 123 19.84 -3.23 -3.20
C ARG A 123 18.88 -4.04 -4.09
N ASN A 124 19.30 -5.24 -4.49
CA ASN A 124 18.43 -6.16 -5.24
C ASN A 124 17.20 -6.61 -4.41
N PHE A 125 16.19 -7.15 -5.10
CA PHE A 125 14.92 -7.56 -4.50
C PHE A 125 15.10 -8.57 -3.35
N CYS A 126 15.86 -9.65 -3.53
CA CYS A 126 15.98 -10.72 -2.54
C CYS A 126 16.66 -10.25 -1.24
N ALA A 127 17.75 -9.47 -1.36
CA ALA A 127 18.41 -8.87 -0.20
C ALA A 127 17.46 -7.93 0.55
N SER A 128 16.78 -7.05 -0.20
CA SER A 128 15.83 -6.09 0.38
C SER A 128 14.62 -6.75 1.02
N ALA A 129 14.10 -7.84 0.44
CA ALA A 129 13.02 -8.63 0.98
C ALA A 129 13.42 -9.30 2.30
N ARG A 130 14.63 -9.86 2.37
CA ARG A 130 15.20 -10.45 3.58
C ARG A 130 15.38 -9.41 4.68
N ASP A 131 15.96 -8.26 4.36
CA ASP A 131 16.19 -7.15 5.29
C ASP A 131 14.85 -6.62 5.82
N ALA A 132 13.89 -6.35 4.93
CA ALA A 132 12.55 -5.90 5.28
C ALA A 132 11.84 -6.88 6.22
N PHE A 133 11.85 -8.18 5.88
CA PHE A 133 11.20 -9.21 6.68
C PHE A 133 11.81 -9.32 8.08
N MET A 134 13.15 -9.34 8.18
CA MET A 134 13.81 -9.41 9.49
C MET A 134 13.54 -8.16 10.35
N LEU A 135 13.58 -6.96 9.76
CA LEU A 135 13.29 -5.71 10.46
C LEU A 135 11.87 -5.70 11.03
N LEU A 136 10.90 -6.14 10.23
CA LEU A 136 9.49 -6.23 10.62
C LEU A 136 9.27 -7.30 11.70
N MET A 137 9.87 -8.48 11.57
CA MET A 137 9.72 -9.56 12.55
C MET A 137 10.29 -9.19 13.92
N ARG A 138 11.41 -8.46 13.97
CA ARG A 138 11.98 -7.94 15.23
C ARG A 138 11.08 -6.91 15.90
N ASN A 139 10.22 -6.23 15.14
CA ASN A 139 9.33 -5.18 15.62
C ASN A 139 7.85 -5.55 15.46
N ILE A 140 7.52 -6.85 15.46
CA ILE A 140 6.19 -7.34 15.06
C ILE A 140 5.02 -6.72 15.84
N ILE A 141 5.22 -6.41 17.12
CA ILE A 141 4.20 -5.74 17.95
C ILE A 141 3.91 -4.33 17.42
N ARG A 142 4.95 -3.57 17.07
CA ARG A 142 4.79 -2.22 16.51
C ARG A 142 4.15 -2.28 15.13
N VAL A 143 4.54 -3.25 14.31
CA VAL A 143 3.94 -3.50 12.99
C VAL A 143 2.45 -3.74 13.15
N ALA A 144 2.05 -4.65 14.04
CA ALA A 144 0.64 -4.99 14.26
C ALA A 144 -0.19 -3.79 14.74
N VAL A 145 0.34 -2.98 15.66
CA VAL A 145 -0.35 -1.79 16.14
C VAL A 145 -0.52 -0.75 15.02
N VAL A 146 0.54 -0.45 14.27
CA VAL A 146 0.50 0.54 13.19
C VAL A 146 -0.45 0.08 12.08
N ASP A 147 -0.39 -1.18 11.68
CA ASP A 147 -1.27 -1.77 10.65
C ASP A 147 -2.75 -1.64 11.06
N LYS A 148 -3.10 -2.05 12.30
CA LYS A 148 -4.49 -1.99 12.80
C LYS A 148 -5.03 -0.57 12.92
N VAL A 149 -4.22 0.36 13.45
CA VAL A 149 -4.62 1.77 13.57
C VAL A 149 -4.78 2.40 12.19
N THR A 150 -3.86 2.11 11.27
CA THR A 150 -3.90 2.65 9.91
C THR A 150 -5.11 2.13 9.15
N ASP A 151 -5.38 0.83 9.20
CA ASP A 151 -6.55 0.24 8.56
C ASP A 151 -7.85 0.85 9.08
N PHE A 152 -7.97 1.03 10.40
CA PHE A 152 -9.14 1.66 11.02
C PHE A 152 -9.33 3.12 10.56
N LEU A 153 -8.27 3.93 10.61
CA LEU A 153 -8.33 5.35 10.23
C LEU A 153 -8.64 5.52 8.74
N LEU A 154 -7.98 4.75 7.86
CA LEU A 154 -8.22 4.80 6.42
C LEU A 154 -9.61 4.27 6.06
N PHE A 155 -10.13 3.28 6.80
CA PHE A 155 -11.50 2.80 6.63
C PHE A 155 -12.52 3.88 7.01
N LEU A 156 -12.35 4.54 8.16
CA LEU A 156 -13.23 5.63 8.59
C LEU A 156 -13.20 6.79 7.59
N GLY A 157 -12.02 7.14 7.07
CA GLY A 157 -11.87 8.14 6.01
C GLY A 157 -12.64 7.79 4.74
N LYS A 158 -12.55 6.53 4.28
CA LYS A 158 -13.32 6.05 3.12
C LYS A 158 -14.83 6.14 3.37
N LEU A 159 -15.30 5.70 4.54
CA LEU A 159 -16.72 5.77 4.90
C LEU A 159 -17.23 7.21 4.94
N LEU A 160 -16.44 8.15 5.47
CA LEU A 160 -16.80 9.56 5.53
C LEU A 160 -16.92 10.16 4.12
N VAL A 161 -15.96 9.91 3.24
CA VAL A 161 -16.01 10.42 1.85
C VAL A 161 -17.24 9.86 1.11
N VAL A 162 -17.45 8.55 1.18
CA VAL A 162 -18.57 7.89 0.49
C VAL A 162 -19.92 8.32 1.10
N GLY A 163 -19.99 8.46 2.42
CA GLY A 163 -21.18 8.91 3.13
C GLY A 163 -21.56 10.34 2.75
N LEU A 164 -20.60 11.27 2.74
CA LEU A 164 -20.86 12.65 2.33
C LEU A 164 -21.31 12.71 0.87
N VAL A 165 -20.62 12.05 -0.05
CA VAL A 165 -21.01 12.03 -1.46
C VAL A 165 -22.40 11.40 -1.65
N GLY A 166 -22.71 10.33 -0.91
CA GLY A 166 -24.03 9.69 -0.92
C GLY A 166 -25.14 10.62 -0.44
N VAL A 167 -24.91 11.35 0.65
CA VAL A 167 -25.85 12.36 1.18
C VAL A 167 -26.05 13.50 0.19
N PHE A 168 -24.98 14.06 -0.37
CA PHE A 168 -25.05 15.11 -1.39
C PHE A 168 -25.79 14.62 -2.64
N ALA A 169 -25.48 13.42 -3.14
CA ALA A 169 -26.16 12.83 -4.29
C ALA A 169 -27.64 12.61 -4.00
N PHE A 170 -28.00 12.13 -2.80
CA PHE A 170 -29.40 11.96 -2.40
C PHE A 170 -30.16 13.29 -2.41
N PHE A 171 -29.63 14.35 -1.80
CA PHE A 171 -30.30 15.64 -1.78
C PHE A 171 -30.41 16.28 -3.17
N PHE A 172 -29.40 16.08 -4.02
CA PHE A 172 -29.39 16.62 -5.38
C PHE A 172 -30.39 15.89 -6.30
N PHE A 173 -30.39 14.56 -6.31
CA PHE A 173 -31.23 13.77 -7.22
C PHE A 173 -32.65 13.50 -6.68
N SER A 174 -32.91 13.67 -5.38
CA SER A 174 -34.26 13.53 -4.81
C SER A 174 -35.16 14.75 -5.07
N GLY A 175 -34.62 15.86 -5.57
CA GLY A 175 -35.38 17.09 -5.84
C GLY A 175 -35.97 17.77 -4.60
N ARG A 176 -35.58 17.35 -3.37
CA ARG A 176 -36.14 17.87 -2.12
C ARG A 176 -35.61 19.24 -1.69
N VAL A 177 -34.66 19.79 -2.44
CA VAL A 177 -34.01 21.07 -2.15
C VAL A 177 -34.36 22.07 -3.24
N LYS A 178 -35.14 23.11 -2.89
CA LYS A 178 -35.57 24.19 -3.80
C LYS A 178 -34.41 24.89 -4.53
N ALA A 179 -33.19 24.84 -3.98
CA ALA A 179 -31.99 25.39 -4.62
C ALA A 179 -31.58 24.68 -5.93
N PHE A 180 -32.01 23.44 -6.14
CA PHE A 180 -31.65 22.63 -7.32
C PHE A 180 -32.85 22.24 -8.18
N GLU A 181 -34.05 22.75 -7.88
CA GLU A 181 -35.30 22.42 -8.55
C GLU A 181 -35.27 22.72 -10.06
N ASN A 182 -34.55 23.78 -10.46
CA ASN A 182 -34.41 24.19 -11.87
C ASN A 182 -33.21 23.54 -12.60
N THR A 183 -32.33 22.85 -11.87
CA THR A 183 -31.10 22.25 -12.40
C THR A 183 -31.16 20.72 -12.41
N ALA A 184 -31.94 20.13 -11.52
CA ALA A 184 -32.10 18.69 -11.39
C ALA A 184 -33.04 18.17 -12.49
N PRO A 185 -32.58 17.27 -13.38
CA PRO A 185 -33.46 16.67 -14.37
C PRO A 185 -34.53 15.81 -13.67
N HIS A 186 -35.73 15.76 -14.24
CA HIS A 186 -36.76 14.81 -13.82
C HIS A 186 -36.30 13.38 -14.16
N LEU A 187 -35.73 12.67 -13.18
CA LEU A 187 -35.34 11.27 -13.34
C LEU A 187 -36.43 10.32 -12.87
N HIS A 188 -36.82 9.40 -13.75
CA HIS A 188 -37.72 8.29 -13.43
C HIS A 188 -37.09 7.29 -12.43
N TYR A 189 -35.76 7.22 -12.39
CA TYR A 189 -34.97 6.36 -11.48
C TYR A 189 -33.83 7.14 -10.82
N TYR A 190 -34.15 8.07 -9.92
CA TYR A 190 -33.18 8.90 -9.20
C TYR A 190 -32.14 8.12 -8.37
N TRP A 191 -32.42 6.86 -8.02
CA TRP A 191 -31.52 6.00 -7.25
C TRP A 191 -30.31 5.49 -8.06
N VAL A 192 -30.43 5.37 -9.38
CA VAL A 192 -29.35 4.89 -10.26
C VAL A 192 -28.13 5.82 -10.22
N PRO A 193 -28.25 7.14 -10.49
CA PRO A 193 -27.09 8.03 -10.40
C PRO A 193 -26.54 8.19 -8.98
N ILE A 194 -27.38 8.05 -7.94
CA ILE A 194 -26.91 8.02 -6.55
C ILE A 194 -26.00 6.80 -6.33
N LEU A 195 -26.44 5.62 -6.75
CA LEU A 195 -25.65 4.39 -6.63
C LEU A 195 -24.34 4.49 -7.43
N THR A 196 -24.39 5.02 -8.66
CA THR A 196 -23.19 5.27 -9.47
C THR A 196 -22.23 6.23 -8.78
N ALA A 197 -22.72 7.34 -8.19
CA ALA A 197 -21.90 8.30 -7.46
C ALA A 197 -21.27 7.67 -6.20
N VAL A 198 -22.02 6.88 -5.45
CA VAL A 198 -21.54 6.15 -4.26
C VAL A 198 -20.43 5.17 -4.64
N ILE A 199 -20.66 4.32 -5.65
CA ILE A 199 -19.64 3.35 -6.12
C ILE A 199 -18.41 4.07 -6.67
N GLY A 200 -18.60 5.09 -7.50
CA GLY A 200 -17.51 5.90 -8.05
C GLY A 200 -16.67 6.58 -6.96
N SER A 201 -17.33 7.17 -5.96
CA SER A 201 -16.66 7.80 -4.82
C SER A 201 -15.85 6.79 -4.00
N TYR A 202 -16.36 5.57 -3.81
CA TYR A 202 -15.63 4.51 -3.11
C TYR A 202 -14.36 4.11 -3.87
N LEU A 203 -14.43 3.94 -5.19
CA LEU A 203 -13.26 3.60 -6.01
C LEU A 203 -12.19 4.69 -5.98
N ILE A 204 -12.60 5.97 -6.09
CA ILE A 204 -11.70 7.12 -6.01
C ILE A 204 -11.08 7.22 -4.62
N ALA A 205 -11.89 7.14 -3.56
CA ALA A 205 -11.41 7.16 -2.19
C ALA A 205 -10.43 6.02 -1.93
N HIS A 206 -10.74 4.80 -2.39
CA HIS A 206 -9.84 3.65 -2.28
C HIS A 206 -8.48 3.92 -2.94
N GLY A 207 -8.47 4.47 -4.15
CA GLY A 207 -7.24 4.86 -4.85
C GLY A 207 -6.43 5.90 -4.08
N PHE A 208 -7.07 6.98 -3.62
CA PHE A 208 -6.41 8.04 -2.86
C PHE A 208 -5.82 7.53 -1.54
N PHE A 209 -6.61 6.82 -0.72
CA PHE A 209 -6.16 6.27 0.55
C PHE A 209 -5.09 5.17 0.39
N SER A 210 -4.96 4.54 -0.77
CA SER A 210 -3.86 3.61 -1.04
C SER A 210 -2.49 4.29 -1.02
N VAL A 211 -2.42 5.57 -1.43
CA VAL A 211 -1.20 6.38 -1.36
C VAL A 211 -0.83 6.66 0.10
N TYR A 212 -1.83 6.97 0.94
CA TYR A 212 -1.62 7.15 2.39
C TYR A 212 -1.13 5.88 3.05
N ALA A 213 -1.71 4.73 2.71
CA ALA A 213 -1.23 3.44 3.21
C ALA A 213 0.24 3.20 2.83
N MET A 214 0.64 3.51 1.59
CA MET A 214 2.05 3.41 1.18
C MET A 214 2.96 4.40 1.93
N CYS A 215 2.46 5.61 2.23
CA CYS A 215 3.19 6.59 3.03
C CYS A 215 3.46 6.06 4.44
N VAL A 216 2.42 5.58 5.13
CA VAL A 216 2.56 5.05 6.49
C VAL A 216 3.56 3.89 6.52
N ASP A 217 3.42 2.91 5.64
CA ASP A 217 4.34 1.76 5.60
C ASP A 217 5.78 2.20 5.34
N THR A 218 5.99 3.14 4.41
CA THR A 218 7.33 3.61 4.07
C THR A 218 7.96 4.38 5.22
N LEU A 219 7.25 5.32 5.81
CA LEU A 219 7.75 6.10 6.94
C LEU A 219 7.98 5.23 8.16
N PHE A 220 7.12 4.23 8.39
CA PHE A 220 7.29 3.28 9.46
C PHE A 220 8.53 2.40 9.27
N LEU A 221 8.77 1.89 8.05
CA LEU A 221 10.01 1.15 7.75
C LEU A 221 11.26 2.04 7.91
N CYS A 222 11.22 3.28 7.41
CA CYS A 222 12.31 4.24 7.58
C CYS A 222 12.57 4.50 9.07
N PHE A 223 11.53 4.65 9.86
CA PHE A 223 11.61 4.82 11.30
C PHE A 223 12.23 3.61 12.03
N LEU A 224 11.84 2.39 11.67
CA LEU A 224 12.45 1.19 12.24
C LEU A 224 13.92 1.08 11.86
N GLU A 225 14.27 1.39 10.61
CA GLU A 225 15.65 1.38 10.13
C GLU A 225 16.50 2.46 10.83
N ASP A 226 15.95 3.67 11.03
CA ASP A 226 16.57 4.78 11.76
C ASP A 226 16.88 4.36 13.21
N LEU A 227 15.97 3.64 13.87
CA LEU A 227 16.21 3.10 15.21
C LEU A 227 17.31 2.04 15.27
N GLU A 228 17.51 1.25 14.21
CA GLU A 228 18.52 0.19 14.18
C GLU A 228 19.91 0.75 13.80
N ARG A 229 19.97 1.76 12.92
CA ARG A 229 21.23 2.32 12.43
C ARG A 229 21.79 3.45 13.28
N ASN A 230 20.90 4.26 13.85
CA ASN A 230 21.29 5.47 14.56
C ASN A 230 21.19 5.27 16.08
N ASP A 231 22.17 5.80 16.78
CA ASP A 231 22.27 5.74 18.25
C ASP A 231 22.09 7.11 18.90
N GLY A 232 21.91 8.15 18.09
CA GLY A 232 21.79 9.53 18.52
C GLY A 232 23.13 10.20 18.77
N SER A 233 24.27 9.59 18.44
CA SER A 233 25.58 10.26 18.46
C SER A 233 25.66 11.36 17.38
N PRO A 234 26.62 12.29 17.48
CA PRO A 234 26.88 13.27 16.43
C PRO A 234 27.18 12.64 15.07
N GLU A 235 27.81 11.46 15.06
CA GLU A 235 28.12 10.69 13.86
C GLU A 235 26.89 9.98 13.27
N ARG A 236 25.94 9.58 14.12
CA ARG A 236 24.73 8.83 13.75
C ARG A 236 23.48 9.36 14.47
N PRO A 237 23.04 10.58 14.14
CA PRO A 237 21.88 11.19 14.76
C PRO A 237 20.58 10.52 14.30
N TYR A 238 19.57 10.48 15.16
CA TYR A 238 18.21 10.10 14.73
C TYR A 238 17.65 11.18 13.80
N LEU A 239 17.08 10.74 12.68
CA LEU A 239 16.46 11.60 11.65
C LEU A 239 14.93 11.68 11.78
N MET A 240 14.34 10.83 12.62
CA MET A 240 12.92 10.86 12.94
C MET A 240 12.44 12.22 13.47
N PRO A 241 11.16 12.59 13.26
CA PRO A 241 10.59 13.84 13.75
C PRO A 241 10.73 14.02 15.26
N GLU A 242 10.88 15.26 15.72
CA GLU A 242 11.07 15.57 17.13
C GLU A 242 9.92 15.09 18.03
N SER A 243 8.68 15.17 17.55
CA SER A 243 7.51 14.68 18.27
C SER A 243 7.61 13.19 18.55
N LEU A 244 8.00 12.39 17.56
CA LEU A 244 8.18 10.95 17.69
C LEU A 244 9.36 10.61 18.59
N ARG A 245 10.47 11.34 18.45
CA ARG A 245 11.65 11.20 19.31
C ARG A 245 11.32 11.46 20.78
N LYS A 246 10.51 12.49 21.07
CA LYS A 246 10.00 12.80 22.42
C LYS A 246 9.12 11.67 22.97
N ILE A 247 8.19 11.14 22.17
CA ILE A 247 7.32 10.02 22.56
C ILE A 247 8.15 8.78 22.93
N LEU A 248 9.23 8.51 22.19
CA LEU A 248 10.12 7.36 22.44
C LEU A 248 11.19 7.62 23.50
N LYS A 249 11.24 8.82 24.08
CA LYS A 249 12.29 9.26 25.02
C LYS A 249 13.71 9.06 24.47
N LYS A 250 13.88 9.16 23.15
CA LYS A 250 15.19 9.18 22.48
C LYS A 250 15.68 10.61 22.36
N LYS A 251 16.99 10.84 22.32
CA LYS A 251 17.59 12.17 22.10
C LYS A 251 18.83 12.02 21.24
N ASN A 252 19.07 13.01 20.38
CA ASN A 252 20.39 13.17 19.78
C ASN A 252 21.27 13.82 20.83
N LYS A 253 22.41 13.21 21.11
CA LYS A 253 23.46 13.75 21.95
C LYS A 253 24.03 14.96 21.21
N THR A 254 23.91 16.13 21.82
CA THR A 254 24.68 17.29 21.40
C THR A 254 26.13 17.05 21.75
N ASP A 255 27.03 17.43 20.85
CA ASP A 255 28.46 17.41 21.12
C ASP A 255 28.74 18.25 22.39
N PRO A 256 29.56 17.79 23.36
CA PRO A 256 29.93 18.60 24.53
C PRO A 256 30.74 19.88 24.22
N ALA A 257 30.87 20.25 22.95
CA ALA A 257 31.63 21.41 22.49
C ALA A 257 30.74 22.35 21.66
N GLN A 258 29.87 23.10 22.34
CA GLN A 258 29.41 24.44 21.96
C GLN A 258 28.80 25.15 23.16
#